data_AF-A0A9W9ZYB3-F1
#
_entry.id   AF-A0A9W9ZYB3-F1
#
_cell.length_a   1.000
_cell.length_b   1.000
_cell.length_c   1.000
_cell.angle_alpha   90.00
_cell.angle_beta   90.00
_cell.angle_gamma   90.00
#
_symmetry.space_group_name_H-M   'P 1'
#
loop_
_entity.id
_entity.type
_entity.pdbx_description
1 polymer ?
#
loop_
_entity_poly.entity_id
_entity_poly.type
_entity_poly.pdbx_seq_one_letter_code
_entity_poly.pdbx_strand_id
1 'polypeptide(L)'
;MKRRQNGPVNNSNTLDKSGRPNKIISMQETLNHKNCFALEEESKFNSIWMGSDADWTTLNINLGMDPADALKQAEKALEHYRTNLNDFWNIHGLTAGQGYGVDGQPWCTSHYSFHLVLWHIPLALSGQRYSAVEQKLTFEPKLKVPYLLPFFTPFASGTVQAKKLNGRIKYMVTVTSGKLEVILLAVSKSMLPKTKVSLSQGEYVSWERK
;
A
#
# COMPACT_ATOMS: atom_id res chain seq x y z
N MET A 1 11.74 64.75 -22.86
CA MET A 1 13.19 64.49 -22.93
C MET A 1 13.41 62.99 -23.07
N LYS A 2 14.17 62.56 -24.08
CA LYS A 2 14.27 61.16 -24.57
C LYS A 2 15.07 60.23 -23.64
N ARG A 3 14.65 58.96 -23.57
CA ARG A 3 15.38 57.79 -23.00
C ARG A 3 16.73 57.54 -23.70
N ARG A 4 17.75 57.12 -22.94
CA ARG A 4 18.95 56.35 -23.37
C ARG A 4 19.30 55.38 -22.23
N GLN A 5 19.07 54.08 -22.41
CA GLN A 5 20.01 53.00 -22.82
C GLN A 5 20.92 52.49 -21.67
N ASN A 6 20.61 51.28 -21.20
CA ASN A 6 21.44 50.45 -20.32
C ASN A 6 22.49 49.69 -21.16
N GLY A 7 23.74 49.68 -20.70
CA GLY A 7 24.78 48.71 -21.06
C GLY A 7 25.14 47.84 -19.85
N PRO A 8 25.71 46.63 -20.03
CA PRO A 8 25.86 45.64 -18.96
C PRO A 8 27.15 45.88 -18.15
N VAL A 9 27.13 45.56 -16.85
CA VAL A 9 28.35 45.51 -16.02
C VAL A 9 28.46 44.13 -15.36
N ASN A 10 29.63 43.54 -15.56
CA ASN A 10 30.07 42.20 -15.16
C ASN A 10 30.09 41.99 -13.63
N ASN A 11 29.62 40.81 -13.18
CA ASN A 11 29.83 40.33 -11.81
C ASN A 11 31.16 39.58 -11.69
N SER A 12 32.14 40.16 -10.99
CA SER A 12 33.34 39.48 -10.52
C SER A 12 33.11 38.92 -9.11
N ASN A 13 33.21 37.59 -8.96
CA ASN A 13 33.22 36.90 -7.67
C ASN A 13 34.53 37.18 -6.90
N THR A 14 34.45 37.59 -5.63
CA THR A 14 35.56 37.53 -4.67
C THR A 14 35.07 37.05 -3.30
N LEU A 15 35.84 36.15 -2.68
CA LEU A 15 35.62 35.55 -1.36
C LEU A 15 36.34 36.33 -0.24
N ASP A 16 35.87 36.04 0.99
CA ASP A 16 35.87 36.78 2.26
C ASP A 16 37.21 36.91 3.06
N LYS A 17 37.27 37.88 3.99
CA LYS A 17 38.31 38.06 5.03
C LYS A 17 37.80 38.65 6.38
N SER A 18 36.57 38.38 6.82
CA SER A 18 36.16 38.77 8.19
C SER A 18 35.18 37.78 8.84
N GLY A 19 35.58 37.18 9.96
CA GLY A 19 34.92 36.01 10.54
C GLY A 19 33.49 36.21 11.07
N ARG A 20 32.64 35.25 10.64
CA ARG A 20 31.34 34.74 11.15
C ARG A 20 30.04 35.49 10.79
N PRO A 21 28.90 34.76 10.68
CA PRO A 21 28.72 33.32 10.49
C PRO A 21 28.39 32.96 9.03
N ASN A 22 28.75 31.74 8.62
CA ASN A 22 28.08 31.09 7.49
C ASN A 22 26.57 31.20 7.73
N LYS A 23 25.88 32.03 6.95
CA LYS A 23 24.46 31.80 6.72
C LYS A 23 24.41 30.39 6.15
N ILE A 24 23.88 29.46 6.93
CA ILE A 24 23.19 28.32 6.35
C ILE A 24 22.13 29.00 5.49
N ILE A 25 22.42 29.11 4.19
CA ILE A 25 21.43 29.45 3.20
C ILE A 25 20.47 28.27 3.32
N SER A 26 19.39 28.49 4.07
CA SER A 26 18.17 27.73 3.87
C SER A 26 17.93 27.79 2.36
N MET A 27 18.17 26.67 1.67
CA MET A 27 17.69 26.49 0.30
C MET A 27 16.18 26.30 0.36
N GLN A 28 15.48 27.31 0.87
CA GLN A 28 14.19 27.70 0.34
C GLN A 28 14.49 28.93 -0.50
N GLU A 29 15.02 28.70 -1.70
CA GLU A 29 14.73 29.64 -2.78
C GLU A 29 13.21 29.71 -2.82
N THR A 30 12.65 30.83 -2.36
CA THR A 30 11.22 31.11 -2.45
C THR A 30 10.86 31.02 -3.92
N LEU A 31 10.23 29.91 -4.30
CA LEU A 31 9.77 29.67 -5.66
C LEU A 31 8.83 30.83 -6.03
N ASN A 32 9.32 31.69 -6.92
CA ASN A 32 8.65 32.93 -7.27
C ASN A 32 7.63 32.61 -8.38
N HIS A 33 6.54 31.96 -8.00
CA HIS A 33 5.55 31.47 -8.96
C HIS A 33 4.77 32.65 -9.57
N LYS A 34 4.94 32.85 -10.89
CA LYS A 34 4.35 33.97 -11.63
C LYS A 34 2.82 33.90 -11.76
N ASN A 35 2.23 32.71 -11.62
CA ASN A 35 0.79 32.47 -11.57
C ASN A 35 0.48 31.03 -11.10
N CYS A 36 -0.78 30.74 -10.76
CA CYS A 36 -1.22 29.43 -10.29
C CYS A 36 -1.05 28.30 -11.33
N PHE A 37 -0.96 28.62 -12.62
CA PHE A 37 -0.72 27.63 -13.69
C PHE A 37 0.72 27.13 -13.70
N ALA A 38 1.70 28.01 -13.43
CA ALA A 38 3.10 27.62 -13.27
C ALA A 38 3.30 26.77 -12.00
N LEU A 39 2.55 27.06 -10.93
CA LEU A 39 2.47 26.20 -9.76
C LEU A 39 1.93 24.82 -10.16
N GLU A 40 0.82 24.75 -10.90
CA GLU A 40 0.22 23.50 -11.36
C GLU A 40 1.18 22.64 -12.21
N GLU A 41 1.94 23.23 -13.13
CA GLU A 41 2.90 22.50 -13.96
C GLU A 41 4.08 21.94 -13.16
N GLU A 42 4.70 22.70 -12.26
CA GLU A 42 5.83 22.21 -11.45
C GLU A 42 5.40 21.26 -10.34
N SER A 43 4.24 21.53 -9.75
CA SER A 43 3.72 20.80 -8.60
C SER A 43 3.22 19.41 -9.00
N LYS A 44 2.62 19.24 -10.20
CA LYS A 44 2.17 17.93 -10.73
C LYS A 44 3.27 16.86 -10.69
N PHE A 45 4.53 17.23 -10.89
CA PHE A 45 5.65 16.28 -10.98
C PHE A 45 6.35 15.99 -9.64
N ASN A 46 6.06 16.74 -8.58
CA ASN A 46 6.70 16.55 -7.27
C ASN A 46 5.81 15.85 -6.22
N SER A 47 4.56 15.54 -6.56
CA SER A 47 3.66 14.83 -5.64
C SER A 47 3.97 13.34 -5.53
N ILE A 48 3.75 12.75 -4.36
CA ILE A 48 3.98 11.31 -4.12
C ILE A 48 2.65 10.58 -4.16
N TRP A 49 2.49 9.65 -5.11
CA TRP A 49 1.31 8.79 -5.22
C TRP A 49 1.40 7.58 -4.28
N MET A 50 0.90 7.75 -3.07
CA MET A 50 0.93 6.76 -2.00
C MET A 50 0.09 5.51 -2.31
N GLY A 51 -0.89 5.64 -3.22
CA GLY A 51 -1.67 4.49 -3.71
C GLY A 51 -0.81 3.47 -4.49
N SER A 52 0.25 3.95 -5.15
CA SER A 52 1.16 3.08 -5.92
C SER A 52 1.86 2.04 -5.05
N ASP A 53 2.08 2.34 -3.77
CA ASP A 53 2.85 1.48 -2.88
C ASP A 53 2.13 0.16 -2.59
N ALA A 54 0.79 0.21 -2.45
CA ALA A 54 -0.06 -0.96 -2.24
C ALA A 54 -0.19 -1.81 -3.51
N ASP A 55 -0.34 -1.16 -4.68
CA ASP A 55 -0.37 -1.83 -5.98
C ASP A 55 0.97 -2.50 -6.29
N TRP A 56 2.07 -1.80 -6.05
CA TRP A 56 3.43 -2.31 -6.19
C TRP A 56 3.68 -3.50 -5.29
N THR A 57 3.28 -3.41 -4.02
CA THR A 57 3.35 -4.51 -3.06
C THR A 57 2.61 -5.74 -3.58
N THR A 58 1.35 -5.57 -3.97
CA THR A 58 0.49 -6.63 -4.49
C THR A 58 1.07 -7.28 -5.75
N LEU A 59 1.55 -6.47 -6.70
CA LEU A 59 2.18 -6.93 -7.93
C LEU A 59 3.42 -7.77 -7.62
N ASN A 60 4.32 -7.30 -6.76
CA ASN A 60 5.54 -8.03 -6.42
C ASN A 60 5.29 -9.35 -5.70
N ILE A 61 4.29 -9.39 -4.80
CA ILE A 61 3.85 -10.65 -4.18
C ILE A 61 3.40 -11.65 -5.25
N ASN A 62 2.66 -11.20 -6.26
CA ASN A 62 2.21 -12.05 -7.36
C ASN A 62 3.35 -12.49 -8.29
N LEU A 63 4.36 -11.63 -8.50
CA LEU A 63 5.57 -11.94 -9.26
C LEU A 63 6.55 -12.87 -8.53
N GLY A 64 6.28 -13.19 -7.26
CA GLY A 64 7.08 -14.15 -6.48
C GLY A 64 8.19 -13.53 -5.65
N MET A 65 8.17 -12.21 -5.44
CA MET A 65 9.02 -11.57 -4.42
C MET A 65 8.70 -12.15 -3.04
N ASP A 66 9.70 -12.21 -2.16
CA ASP A 66 9.47 -12.55 -0.76
C ASP A 66 8.42 -11.58 -0.17
N PRO A 67 7.35 -12.08 0.48
CA PRO A 67 6.29 -11.21 0.98
C PRO A 67 6.78 -10.16 1.98
N ALA A 68 7.77 -10.46 2.81
CA ALA A 68 8.28 -9.50 3.78
C ALA A 68 9.02 -8.35 3.08
N ASP A 69 9.72 -8.64 1.98
CA ASP A 69 10.36 -7.60 1.17
C ASP A 69 9.34 -6.78 0.38
N ALA A 70 8.34 -7.43 -0.22
CA ALA A 70 7.31 -6.74 -0.99
C ALA A 70 6.49 -5.77 -0.11
N LEU A 71 6.18 -6.16 1.13
CA LEU A 71 5.41 -5.37 2.08
C LEU A 71 6.09 -4.06 2.51
N LYS A 72 7.43 -3.98 2.44
CA LYS A 72 8.19 -2.79 2.88
C LYS A 72 7.75 -1.51 2.17
N GLN A 73 7.33 -1.62 0.91
CA GLN A 73 6.90 -0.47 0.12
C GLN A 73 5.62 0.14 0.70
N ALA A 74 4.57 -0.68 0.89
CA ALA A 74 3.33 -0.24 1.53
C ALA A 74 3.55 0.16 2.99
N GLU A 75 4.37 -0.58 3.74
CA GLU A 75 4.66 -0.29 5.15
C GLU A 75 5.25 1.12 5.33
N LYS A 76 6.25 1.48 4.51
CA LYS A 76 6.87 2.82 4.57
C LYS A 76 5.84 3.93 4.40
N ALA A 77 4.93 3.76 3.44
CA ALA A 77 3.89 4.73 3.12
C ALA A 77 2.85 4.85 4.23
N LEU A 78 2.36 3.71 4.72
CA LEU A 78 1.35 3.63 5.78
C LEU A 78 1.88 4.10 7.13
N GLU A 79 3.13 3.77 7.46
CA GLU A 79 3.76 4.16 8.72
C GLU A 79 3.89 5.69 8.84
N HIS A 80 4.11 6.39 7.73
CA HIS A 80 4.13 7.85 7.73
C HIS A 80 2.78 8.43 8.18
N TYR A 81 1.68 8.00 7.59
CA TYR A 81 0.33 8.45 7.99
C TYR A 81 0.01 8.06 9.42
N ARG A 82 0.31 6.80 9.79
CA ARG A 82 0.00 6.25 11.09
C ARG A 82 0.74 6.94 12.23
N THR A 83 2.05 7.10 12.10
CA THR A 83 2.92 7.49 13.21
C THR A 83 3.29 8.96 13.17
N ASN A 84 3.57 9.52 11.99
CA ASN A 84 4.01 10.92 11.89
C ASN A 84 2.83 11.88 11.81
N LEU A 85 1.77 11.50 11.07
CA LEU A 85 0.56 12.33 10.92
C LEU A 85 -0.55 11.95 11.91
N ASN A 86 -0.39 10.85 12.65
CA ASN A 86 -1.38 10.32 13.60
C ASN A 86 -2.78 10.15 12.98
N ASP A 87 -2.82 9.76 11.70
CA ASP A 87 -4.04 9.57 10.93
C ASP A 87 -4.17 8.11 10.48
N PHE A 88 -4.87 7.31 11.28
CA PHE A 88 -5.04 5.88 11.06
C PHE A 88 -6.06 5.54 9.97
N TRP A 89 -7.00 6.45 9.68
CA TRP A 89 -8.22 6.16 8.93
C TRP A 89 -8.44 7.09 7.74
N ASN A 90 -7.55 8.05 7.51
CA ASN A 90 -7.66 8.97 6.39
C ASN A 90 -6.30 9.06 5.66
N ILE A 91 -5.87 7.89 5.15
CA ILE A 91 -4.74 7.79 4.24
C ILE A 91 -5.12 8.48 2.93
N HIS A 92 -4.26 9.36 2.45
CA HIS A 92 -4.49 10.09 1.21
C HIS A 92 -3.72 9.46 0.06
N GLY A 93 -4.34 9.42 -1.12
CA GLY A 93 -3.71 8.89 -2.32
C GLY A 93 -2.51 9.71 -2.79
N LEU A 94 -2.49 11.01 -2.52
CA LEU A 94 -1.42 11.93 -2.93
C LEU A 94 -0.99 12.82 -1.77
N THR A 95 0.32 12.88 -1.56
CA THR A 95 0.97 13.87 -0.70
C THR A 95 1.58 14.97 -1.56
N ALA A 96 1.38 16.23 -1.14
CA ALA A 96 1.94 17.39 -1.81
C ALA A 96 3.47 17.33 -1.83
N GLY A 97 4.05 17.60 -2.99
CA GLY A 97 5.49 17.76 -3.17
C GLY A 97 6.00 19.09 -2.64
N GLN A 98 7.28 19.38 -2.88
CA GLN A 98 7.81 20.73 -2.65
C GLN A 98 7.17 21.75 -3.59
N GLY A 99 6.90 22.95 -3.06
CA GLY A 99 6.36 24.08 -3.82
C GLY A 99 4.85 24.19 -3.82
N TYR A 100 4.14 23.36 -3.06
CA TYR A 100 2.68 23.45 -2.91
C TYR A 100 2.25 24.37 -1.75
N GLY A 101 3.18 24.78 -0.89
CA GLY A 101 2.90 25.58 0.32
C GLY A 101 2.27 24.77 1.46
N VAL A 102 1.98 23.49 1.20
CA VAL A 102 1.53 22.47 2.16
C VAL A 102 2.36 21.19 1.96
N ASP A 103 3.64 21.35 1.66
CA ASP A 103 4.54 20.26 1.30
C ASP A 103 4.54 19.16 2.36
N GLY A 104 4.44 17.90 1.93
CA GLY A 104 4.32 16.76 2.84
C GLY A 104 2.93 16.57 3.46
N GLN A 105 1.97 17.46 3.20
CA GLN A 105 0.59 17.30 3.63
C GLN A 105 -0.27 16.56 2.58
N PRO A 106 -1.40 15.99 3.01
CA PRO A 106 -2.46 15.59 2.10
C PRO A 106 -2.82 16.67 1.08
N TRP A 107 -2.78 16.34 -0.22
CA TRP A 107 -3.11 17.32 -1.26
C TRP A 107 -4.53 17.17 -1.78
N CYS A 108 -4.73 16.28 -2.75
CA CYS A 108 -5.99 16.12 -3.45
C CYS A 108 -6.17 14.67 -3.86
N THR A 109 -7.40 14.17 -3.79
CA THR A 109 -7.77 12.91 -4.44
C THR A 109 -9.16 13.02 -5.05
N SER A 110 -9.29 12.64 -6.32
CA SER A 110 -10.58 12.24 -6.89
C SER A 110 -11.03 10.92 -6.22
N HIS A 111 -12.33 10.74 -6.05
CA HIS A 111 -13.00 9.78 -5.17
C HIS A 111 -12.55 8.31 -5.24
N TYR A 112 -11.64 7.89 -4.37
CA TYR A 112 -11.40 6.48 -4.08
C TYR A 112 -11.32 6.24 -2.57
N SER A 113 -11.97 5.18 -2.11
CA SER A 113 -11.73 4.64 -0.77
C SER A 113 -10.35 3.98 -0.78
N PHE A 114 -9.26 4.74 -0.60
CA PHE A 114 -7.89 4.23 -0.68
C PHE A 114 -7.62 3.06 0.29
N HIS A 115 -8.35 3.02 1.40
CA HIS A 115 -8.39 1.84 2.27
C HIS A 115 -8.74 0.56 1.52
N LEU A 116 -9.65 0.60 0.54
CA LEU A 116 -10.02 -0.57 -0.27
C LEU A 116 -8.86 -1.05 -1.16
N VAL A 117 -7.97 -0.17 -1.60
CA VAL A 117 -6.78 -0.59 -2.37
C VAL A 117 -5.86 -1.46 -1.51
N LEU A 118 -5.79 -1.18 -0.21
CA LEU A 118 -5.03 -2.00 0.75
C LEU A 118 -5.59 -3.43 0.88
N TRP A 119 -6.85 -3.68 0.51
CA TRP A 119 -7.46 -5.02 0.60
C TRP A 119 -6.88 -5.99 -0.42
N HIS A 120 -6.21 -5.51 -1.47
CA HIS A 120 -5.50 -6.38 -2.39
C HIS A 120 -4.30 -7.08 -1.73
N ILE A 121 -3.68 -6.47 -0.72
CA ILE A 121 -2.54 -7.05 -0.01
C ILE A 121 -2.90 -8.37 0.69
N PRO A 122 -3.92 -8.45 1.59
CA PRO A 122 -4.29 -9.73 2.20
C PRO A 122 -4.77 -10.77 1.18
N LEU A 123 -5.41 -10.35 0.08
CA LEU A 123 -5.80 -11.26 -1.00
C LEU A 123 -4.57 -11.84 -1.73
N ALA A 124 -3.55 -11.03 -2.00
CA ALA A 124 -2.30 -11.47 -2.60
C ALA A 124 -1.50 -12.38 -1.64
N LEU A 125 -1.43 -12.03 -0.36
CA LEU A 125 -0.75 -12.83 0.66
C LEU A 125 -1.41 -14.21 0.85
N SER A 126 -2.74 -14.28 0.85
CA SER A 126 -3.48 -15.54 0.96
C SER A 126 -3.50 -16.34 -0.35
N GLY A 127 -3.19 -15.70 -1.48
CA GLY A 127 -3.34 -16.28 -2.81
C GLY A 127 -4.76 -16.75 -3.06
N GLN A 128 -5.75 -16.07 -2.48
CA GLN A 128 -7.15 -16.47 -2.55
C GLN A 128 -7.66 -16.44 -3.99
N ARG A 129 -8.36 -17.50 -4.40
CA ARG A 129 -9.15 -17.53 -5.63
C ARG A 129 -10.54 -18.07 -5.32
N TYR A 130 -11.56 -17.27 -5.64
CA TYR A 130 -12.96 -17.61 -5.47
C TYR A 130 -13.67 -17.61 -6.82
N SER A 131 -14.48 -18.63 -7.07
CA SER A 131 -15.38 -18.70 -8.21
C SER A 131 -16.78 -19.03 -7.72
N ALA A 132 -17.71 -18.08 -7.85
CA ALA A 132 -19.12 -18.30 -7.51
C ALA A 132 -19.78 -19.32 -8.46
N VAL A 133 -19.45 -19.26 -9.75
CA VAL A 133 -19.99 -20.15 -10.78
C VAL A 133 -19.55 -21.59 -10.53
N GLU A 134 -18.27 -21.79 -10.24
CA GLU A 134 -17.74 -23.14 -9.98
C GLU A 134 -17.91 -23.58 -8.52
N GLN A 135 -18.39 -22.69 -7.65
CA GLN A 135 -18.48 -22.88 -6.20
C GLN A 135 -17.15 -23.37 -5.59
N LYS A 136 -16.04 -22.72 -5.97
CA LYS A 136 -14.69 -23.09 -5.50
C LYS A 136 -14.07 -21.95 -4.72
N LEU A 137 -13.40 -22.30 -3.63
CA LEU A 137 -12.53 -21.42 -2.88
C LEU A 137 -11.18 -22.09 -2.65
N THR A 138 -10.11 -21.46 -3.14
CA THR A 138 -8.75 -21.99 -2.99
C THR A 138 -7.82 -20.93 -2.45
N PHE A 139 -6.78 -21.37 -1.74
CA PHE A 139 -5.77 -20.53 -1.15
C PHE A 139 -4.39 -21.05 -1.52
N GLU A 140 -3.52 -20.17 -2.01
CA GLU A 140 -2.10 -20.44 -2.23
C GLU A 140 -1.25 -19.41 -1.46
N PRO A 141 -1.19 -19.52 -0.12
CA PRO A 141 -0.56 -18.51 0.72
C PRO A 141 0.92 -18.35 0.40
N LYS A 142 1.37 -17.09 0.38
CA LYS A 142 2.77 -16.73 0.10
C LYS A 142 3.64 -16.74 1.35
N LEU A 143 3.02 -16.77 2.52
CA LEU A 143 3.69 -16.84 3.81
C LEU A 143 4.11 -18.27 4.16
N LYS A 144 5.25 -18.40 4.85
CA LYS A 144 5.71 -19.67 5.43
C LYS A 144 4.81 -20.04 6.63
N VAL A 145 4.56 -21.34 6.82
CA VAL A 145 3.82 -21.84 7.99
C VAL A 145 4.65 -21.59 9.28
N PRO A 146 4.06 -21.05 10.36
CA PRO A 146 2.63 -20.79 10.57
C PRO A 146 2.14 -19.45 10.03
N TYR A 147 0.88 -19.42 9.59
CA TYR A 147 0.20 -18.18 9.19
C TYR A 147 -1.28 -18.19 9.58
N LEU A 148 -1.84 -16.99 9.70
CA LEU A 148 -3.27 -16.71 9.84
C LEU A 148 -3.58 -15.53 8.94
N LEU A 149 -4.37 -15.75 7.90
CA LEU A 149 -4.68 -14.74 6.89
C LEU A 149 -6.19 -14.59 6.76
N PRO A 150 -6.71 -13.37 6.54
CA PRO A 150 -8.12 -13.19 6.27
C PRO A 150 -8.46 -13.69 4.87
N PHE A 151 -9.74 -14.04 4.67
CA PHE A 151 -10.32 -14.30 3.36
C PHE A 151 -11.64 -13.54 3.21
N PHE A 152 -12.01 -13.23 1.97
CA PHE A 152 -13.19 -12.47 1.63
C PHE A 152 -13.89 -13.05 0.40
N THR A 153 -15.15 -13.42 0.52
CA THR A 153 -16.04 -13.75 -0.60
C THR A 153 -17.26 -12.81 -0.54
N PRO A 154 -18.08 -12.72 -1.60
CA PRO A 154 -19.29 -11.91 -1.56
C PRO A 154 -20.29 -12.28 -0.44
N PHE A 155 -20.23 -13.51 0.08
CA PHE A 155 -21.21 -14.04 1.03
C PHE A 155 -20.64 -14.36 2.41
N ALA A 156 -19.30 -14.37 2.55
CA ALA A 156 -18.62 -14.69 3.79
C ALA A 156 -17.23 -14.08 3.86
N SER A 157 -16.84 -13.70 5.07
CA SER A 157 -15.45 -13.40 5.42
C SER A 157 -15.00 -14.28 6.58
N GLY A 158 -13.70 -14.46 6.68
CA GLY A 158 -13.15 -15.39 7.66
C GLY A 158 -11.64 -15.41 7.66
N THR A 159 -11.08 -16.50 8.17
CA THR A 159 -9.64 -16.71 8.21
C THR A 159 -9.25 -18.07 7.65
N VAL A 160 -8.09 -18.12 7.00
CA VAL A 160 -7.37 -19.33 6.62
C VAL A 160 -6.08 -19.41 7.43
N GLN A 161 -5.86 -20.54 8.07
CA GLN A 161 -4.72 -20.78 8.96
C GLN A 161 -3.99 -22.07 8.58
N ALA A 162 -2.67 -22.05 8.74
CA ALA A 162 -1.86 -23.26 8.77
C ALA A 162 -0.95 -23.27 10.00
N LYS A 163 -0.87 -24.43 10.65
CA LYS A 163 0.03 -24.69 11.79
C LYS A 163 0.74 -26.02 11.60
N LYS A 164 1.97 -26.12 12.13
CA LYS A 164 2.66 -27.42 12.26
C LYS A 164 2.12 -28.15 13.48
N LEU A 165 1.68 -29.39 13.30
CA LEU A 165 1.19 -30.28 14.36
C LEU A 165 1.82 -31.66 14.16
N ASN A 166 2.64 -32.12 15.10
CA ASN A 166 3.26 -33.45 15.09
C ASN A 166 3.98 -33.79 13.76
N GLY A 167 4.73 -32.82 13.21
CA GLY A 167 5.44 -32.98 11.94
C GLY A 167 4.58 -32.83 10.67
N ARG A 168 3.26 -32.72 10.80
CA ARG A 168 2.32 -32.47 9.69
C ARG A 168 1.84 -31.04 9.67
N ILE A 169 1.27 -30.61 8.54
CA ILE A 169 0.63 -29.30 8.42
C ILE A 169 -0.88 -29.49 8.57
N LYS A 170 -1.45 -28.83 9.58
CA LYS A 170 -2.89 -28.72 9.78
C LYS A 170 -3.38 -27.39 9.20
N TYR A 171 -4.33 -27.49 8.27
CA TYR A 171 -5.05 -26.36 7.70
C TYR A 171 -6.37 -26.16 8.42
N MET A 172 -6.79 -24.91 8.55
CA MET A 172 -8.08 -24.55 9.14
C MET A 172 -8.67 -23.35 8.40
N VAL A 173 -9.95 -23.42 8.10
CA VAL A 173 -10.72 -22.31 7.53
C VAL A 173 -11.89 -22.04 8.46
N THR A 174 -12.00 -20.80 8.93
CA THR A 174 -13.02 -20.35 9.89
C THR A 174 -13.82 -19.21 9.28
N VAL A 175 -15.14 -19.29 9.29
CA VAL A 175 -16.02 -18.19 8.87
C VAL A 175 -16.27 -17.28 10.08
N THR A 176 -15.94 -16.00 9.95
CA THR A 176 -16.17 -15.01 11.02
C THR A 176 -17.41 -14.16 10.78
N SER A 177 -17.87 -14.05 9.54
CA SER A 177 -19.12 -13.36 9.18
C SER A 177 -19.73 -13.98 7.92
N GLY A 178 -21.06 -14.01 7.85
CA GLY A 178 -21.80 -14.51 6.70
C GLY A 178 -21.85 -16.04 6.61
N LYS A 179 -22.00 -16.55 5.38
CA LYS A 179 -22.15 -17.98 5.08
C LYS A 179 -21.32 -18.39 3.87
N LEU A 180 -20.43 -19.36 4.05
CA LEU A 180 -19.61 -19.94 3.01
C LEU A 180 -20.26 -21.23 2.50
N GLU A 181 -20.58 -21.28 1.20
CA GLU A 181 -21.04 -22.48 0.53
C GLU A 181 -20.19 -22.76 -0.71
N VAL A 182 -19.42 -23.84 -0.68
CA VAL A 182 -18.53 -24.24 -1.78
C VAL A 182 -18.51 -25.77 -1.93
N ILE A 183 -18.32 -26.27 -3.15
CA ILE A 183 -18.11 -27.69 -3.41
C ILE A 183 -16.62 -28.07 -3.35
N LEU A 184 -15.72 -27.10 -3.51
CA LEU A 184 -14.29 -27.31 -3.40
C LEU A 184 -13.65 -26.26 -2.50
N LEU A 185 -12.93 -26.76 -1.50
CA LEU A 185 -12.08 -25.96 -0.63
C LEU A 185 -10.66 -26.53 -0.64
N ALA A 186 -9.66 -25.71 -0.92
CA ALA A 186 -8.26 -26.14 -0.90
C ALA A 186 -7.31 -25.08 -0.33
N VAL A 187 -6.25 -25.53 0.34
CA VAL A 187 -5.19 -24.67 0.88
C VAL A 187 -3.85 -25.29 0.49
N SER A 188 -2.97 -24.51 -0.15
CA SER A 188 -1.64 -24.96 -0.62
C SER A 188 -1.71 -26.26 -1.42
N LYS A 189 -2.62 -26.30 -2.41
CA LYS A 189 -2.98 -27.48 -3.23
C LYS A 189 -3.52 -28.70 -2.45
N SER A 190 -3.67 -28.61 -1.13
CA SER A 190 -4.30 -29.64 -0.31
C SER A 190 -5.81 -29.43 -0.31
N MET A 191 -6.53 -30.29 -1.01
CA MET A 191 -7.99 -30.27 -1.00
C MET A 191 -8.53 -30.79 0.34
N LEU A 192 -9.59 -30.17 0.83
CA LEU A 192 -10.41 -30.73 1.90
C LEU A 192 -11.02 -32.06 1.39
N PRO A 193 -10.96 -33.16 2.14
CA PRO A 193 -11.50 -34.46 1.68
C PRO A 193 -13.02 -34.52 1.45
N LYS A 194 -13.78 -33.46 1.79
CA LYS A 194 -15.24 -33.39 1.63
C LYS A 194 -15.62 -32.72 0.31
N THR A 195 -16.72 -33.19 -0.30
CA THR A 195 -17.27 -32.71 -1.59
C THR A 195 -18.17 -31.49 -1.49
N LYS A 196 -18.64 -31.12 -0.30
CA LYS A 196 -19.39 -29.89 -0.06
C LYS A 196 -19.05 -29.33 1.32
N VAL A 197 -18.83 -28.02 1.36
CA VAL A 197 -18.60 -27.23 2.56
C VAL A 197 -19.73 -26.23 2.67
N SER A 198 -20.42 -26.25 3.80
CA SER A 198 -21.36 -25.21 4.20
C SER A 198 -20.96 -24.81 5.62
N LEU A 199 -20.54 -23.55 5.78
CA LEU A 199 -20.12 -22.99 7.06
C LEU A 199 -20.82 -21.66 7.26
N SER A 200 -21.42 -21.49 8.42
CA SER A 200 -21.99 -20.25 8.92
C SER A 200 -20.99 -19.54 9.83
N GLN A 201 -21.31 -18.31 10.22
CA GLN A 201 -20.52 -17.54 11.19
C GLN A 201 -20.19 -18.36 12.44
N GLY A 202 -18.90 -18.33 12.82
CA GLY A 202 -18.35 -19.06 13.97
C GLY A 202 -17.93 -20.50 13.66
N GLU A 203 -18.35 -21.06 12.53
CA GLU A 203 -18.01 -22.43 12.15
C GLU A 203 -16.66 -22.52 11.43
N TYR A 204 -16.06 -23.71 11.50
CA TYR A 204 -14.77 -23.96 10.88
C TYR A 204 -14.65 -25.40 10.36
N VAL A 205 -13.74 -25.60 9.42
CA VAL A 205 -13.26 -26.93 9.00
C VAL A 205 -11.75 -26.98 9.14
N SER A 206 -11.22 -28.17 9.43
CA SER A 206 -9.78 -28.40 9.47
C SER A 206 -9.42 -29.76 8.91
N TRP A 207 -8.24 -29.86 8.31
CA TRP A 207 -7.69 -31.10 7.76
C TRP A 207 -6.16 -31.07 7.77
N GLU A 208 -5.55 -32.24 7.66
CA GLU A 208 -4.10 -32.39 7.66
C GLU A 208 -3.63 -32.92 6.31
N ARG A 209 -2.49 -32.39 5.85
CA ARG A 209 -1.74 -32.98 4.74
C ARG A 209 -0.67 -33.89 5.34
N LYS A 210 -0.68 -35.16 4.91
CA LYS A 210 0.40 -36.12 5.19
C LYS A 210 1.70 -35.65 4.57
#